data_AF-A0A093WPD8-F1
#
_entry.id   AF-A0A093WPD8-F1
#
_cell.length_a   1.000
_cell.length_b   1.000
_cell.length_c   1.000
_cell.angle_alpha   90.00
_cell.angle_beta   90.00
_cell.angle_gamma   90.00
#
_symmetry.space_group_name_H-M   'P 1'
#
loop_
_entity.id
_entity.type
_entity.pdbx_description
1 polymer ?
#
loop_
_entity_poly.entity_id
_entity_poly.type
_entity_poly.pdbx_seq_one_letter_code
_entity_poly.pdbx_strand_id
1 'polypeptide(L)'
;MEFEQKLPILQFFKVRISNLNEQSLMLVVKNYTEIKKAETLRSDFIANVSHQLKTPLVSIKGFLESIAGPAKDDATAQQKFIKIMQEESNKMEDLIEDLMSLSRIESQAHIQPKDKVDIEIILNNLIETTIKLAEKNILALNLIVITIIIMS
;
A
#
# COMPACT_ATOMS: atom_id res chain seq x y z
N MET A 1 18.66 41.40 11.33
CA MET A 1 18.06 40.42 12.28
C MET A 1 18.36 39.06 11.69
N GLU A 2 19.37 38.37 12.21
CA GLU A 2 19.77 37.05 11.71
C GLU A 2 18.92 35.98 12.42
N PHE A 3 18.38 35.04 11.64
CA PHE A 3 17.55 33.95 12.14
C PHE A 3 18.21 32.65 11.71
N GLU A 4 18.76 31.89 12.67
CA GLU A 4 19.38 30.60 12.42
C GLU A 4 18.39 29.50 12.85
N GLN A 5 17.92 28.69 11.90
CA GLN A 5 17.03 27.56 12.17
C GLN A 5 17.67 26.27 11.65
N LYS A 6 18.18 25.43 12.55
CA LYS A 6 18.59 24.06 12.23
C LYS A 6 17.35 23.21 11.99
N LEU A 7 16.99 22.99 10.73
CA LEU A 7 15.92 22.06 10.34
C LEU A 7 16.54 20.72 9.92
N PRO A 8 16.28 19.60 10.62
CA PRO A 8 16.67 18.27 10.16
C PRO A 8 15.67 17.69 9.13
N ILE A 9 14.68 18.48 8.68
CA ILE A 9 13.54 18.02 7.89
C ILE A 9 13.31 19.00 6.73
N LEU A 10 13.25 18.49 5.50
CA LEU A 10 12.97 19.29 4.30
C LEU A 10 11.59 19.96 4.43
N GLN A 11 11.55 21.30 4.34
CA GLN A 11 10.32 22.08 4.41
C GLN A 11 10.11 22.87 3.11
N PHE A 12 8.86 22.92 2.65
CA PHE A 12 8.46 23.62 1.44
C PHE A 12 7.60 24.83 1.79
N PHE A 13 8.07 26.00 1.39
CA PHE A 13 7.36 27.26 1.55
C PHE A 13 7.06 27.87 0.18
N LYS A 14 5.84 28.36 -0.01
CA LYS A 14 5.48 29.18 -1.16
C LYS A 14 5.40 30.62 -0.68
N VAL A 15 6.24 31.47 -1.25
CA VAL A 15 6.27 32.91 -0.97
C VAL A 15 5.58 33.65 -2.11
N ARG A 16 4.65 34.54 -1.77
CA ARG A 16 4.05 35.50 -2.71
C ARG A 16 4.34 36.91 -2.20
N ILE A 17 4.76 37.77 -3.12
CA ILE A 17 5.01 39.19 -2.83
C ILE A 17 4.03 39.99 -3.69
N SER A 18 3.35 40.94 -3.07
CA SER A 18 2.42 41.85 -3.74
C SER A 18 2.56 43.26 -3.18
N ASN A 19 2.48 44.29 -4.03
CA ASN A 19 2.42 45.67 -3.55
C ASN A 19 1.10 45.89 -2.80
N LEU A 20 1.19 46.45 -1.59
CA LEU A 20 0.02 46.89 -0.83
C LEU A 20 -0.32 48.34 -1.19
N ASN A 21 0.70 49.17 -1.39
CA ASN A 21 0.65 50.55 -1.89
C ASN A 21 2.05 50.97 -2.37
N GLU A 22 2.24 52.24 -2.77
CA GLU A 22 3.53 52.74 -3.32
C GLU A 22 4.74 52.61 -2.36
N GLN A 23 4.50 52.43 -1.07
CA GLN A 23 5.57 52.41 -0.05
C GLN A 23 5.57 51.11 0.78
N SER A 24 4.70 50.14 0.49
CA SER A 24 4.56 48.93 1.28
C SER A 24 4.38 47.69 0.41
N LEU A 25 5.12 46.66 0.78
CA LEU A 25 5.03 45.31 0.21
C LEU A 25 4.35 44.38 1.20
N MET A 26 3.47 43.54 0.70
CA MET A 26 2.92 42.39 1.41
C MET A 26 3.71 41.15 1.01
N LEU A 27 4.19 40.42 2.01
CA LEU A 27 4.87 39.13 1.83
C LEU A 27 4.05 38.05 2.52
N VAL A 28 3.57 37.09 1.74
CA VAL A 28 2.83 35.93 2.22
C VAL A 28 3.71 34.70 2.11
N VAL A 29 4.18 34.17 3.24
CA VAL A 29 4.82 32.86 3.32
C VAL A 29 3.79 31.85 3.78
N LYS A 30 3.53 30.83 2.98
CA LYS A 30 2.72 29.71 3.43
C LYS A 30 3.51 28.42 3.34
N ASN A 31 3.46 27.65 4.41
CA ASN A 31 4.02 26.31 4.49
C ASN A 31 3.11 25.34 3.72
N TYR A 32 3.68 24.63 2.75
CA TYR A 32 3.01 23.59 1.95
C TYR A 32 3.72 22.24 2.08
N THR A 33 4.55 22.06 3.11
CA THR A 33 5.35 20.84 3.32
C THR A 33 4.48 19.59 3.35
N GLU A 34 3.37 19.59 4.09
CA GLU A 34 2.48 18.43 4.20
C GLU A 34 1.79 18.09 2.87
N ILE A 35 1.40 19.11 2.10
CA ILE A 35 0.85 18.90 0.75
C ILE A 35 1.92 18.27 -0.14
N LYS A 36 3.16 18.75 -0.06
CA LYS A 36 4.23 18.22 -0.89
C LYS A 36 4.60 16.79 -0.52
N LYS A 37 4.64 16.48 0.78
CA LYS A 37 4.83 15.11 1.28
C LYS A 37 3.73 14.18 0.78
N ALA A 38 2.46 14.60 0.85
CA ALA A 38 1.35 13.80 0.35
C ALA A 38 1.45 13.56 -1.17
N GLU A 39 1.83 14.57 -1.97
CA GLU A 39 2.09 14.40 -3.40
C GLU A 39 3.21 13.39 -3.69
N THR A 40 4.33 13.49 -2.96
CA THR A 40 5.46 12.57 -3.10
C THR A 40 5.05 11.15 -2.73
N LEU A 41 4.41 10.94 -1.58
CA LEU A 41 3.92 9.63 -1.15
C LEU A 41 2.98 9.01 -2.18
N ARG A 42 2.05 9.80 -2.74
CA ARG A 42 1.16 9.34 -3.79
C ARG A 42 1.91 8.94 -5.05
N SER A 43 2.90 9.73 -5.46
CA SER A 43 3.72 9.42 -6.64
C SER A 43 4.53 8.14 -6.45
N ASP A 44 5.18 7.99 -5.30
CA ASP A 44 5.98 6.81 -4.96
C ASP A 44 5.10 5.57 -4.88
N PHE A 45 3.90 5.69 -4.31
CA PHE A 45 2.90 4.64 -4.29
C PHE A 45 2.53 4.17 -5.70
N ILE A 46 2.18 5.10 -6.60
CA ILE A 46 1.84 4.76 -7.99
C ILE A 46 3.01 4.08 -8.70
N ALA A 47 4.23 4.58 -8.51
CA ALA A 47 5.44 3.98 -9.08
C ALA A 47 5.66 2.56 -8.57
N ASN A 48 5.52 2.34 -7.26
CA ASN A 48 5.67 1.02 -6.64
C ASN A 48 4.63 0.03 -7.15
N VAL A 49 3.34 0.40 -7.17
CA VAL A 49 2.26 -0.44 -7.69
C VAL A 49 2.51 -0.81 -9.15
N SER A 50 2.87 0.17 -9.98
CA SER A 50 3.18 -0.06 -11.39
C SER A 50 4.33 -1.04 -11.57
N HIS A 51 5.37 -0.92 -10.74
CA HIS A 51 6.50 -1.84 -10.76
C HIS A 51 6.10 -3.26 -10.32
N GLN A 52 5.32 -3.38 -9.25
CA GLN A 52 4.85 -4.66 -8.73
C GLN A 52 3.91 -5.38 -9.70
N LEU A 53 3.11 -4.67 -10.50
CA LEU A 53 2.30 -5.26 -11.58
C LEU A 53 3.14 -5.62 -12.81
N LYS A 54 4.20 -4.86 -13.11
CA LYS A 54 5.03 -5.09 -14.30
C LYS A 54 5.79 -6.41 -14.24
N THR A 55 6.33 -6.76 -13.09
CA THR A 55 7.10 -8.00 -12.90
C THR A 55 6.32 -9.29 -13.23
N PRO A 56 5.15 -9.57 -12.61
CA PRO A 56 4.36 -10.76 -12.93
C PRO A 56 3.90 -10.76 -14.39
N LEU A 57 3.51 -9.60 -14.93
CA LEU A 57 3.12 -9.47 -16.33
C LEU A 57 4.25 -9.83 -17.31
N VAL A 58 5.48 -9.37 -17.04
CA VAL A 58 6.66 -9.72 -17.85
C VAL A 58 6.94 -11.22 -17.76
N SER A 59 6.82 -11.82 -16.56
CA SER A 59 6.99 -13.26 -16.38
C SER A 59 5.96 -14.08 -17.16
N ILE A 60 4.68 -13.70 -17.08
CA ILE A 60 3.60 -14.37 -17.83
C ILE A 60 3.88 -14.32 -19.33
N LYS A 61 4.28 -13.16 -19.85
CA LYS A 61 4.64 -13.02 -21.27
C LYS A 61 5.80 -13.94 -21.67
N GLY A 62 6.86 -14.00 -20.86
CA GLY A 62 8.01 -14.89 -21.13
C GLY A 62 7.64 -16.38 -21.13
N PHE A 63 6.71 -16.79 -20.26
CA PHE A 63 6.19 -18.16 -20.26
C PHE A 63 5.30 -18.45 -21.46
N LEU A 64 4.46 -17.51 -21.89
CA LEU A 64 3.70 -17.64 -23.14
C LEU A 64 4.63 -17.79 -24.35
N GLU A 65 5.70 -17.00 -24.43
CA GLU A 65 6.73 -17.11 -25.48
C GLU A 65 7.44 -18.48 -25.43
N SER A 66 7.72 -18.99 -24.23
CA SER A 66 8.35 -20.30 -24.04
C SER A 66 7.44 -21.44 -24.52
N ILE A 67 6.16 -21.40 -24.18
CA ILE A 67 5.15 -22.38 -24.63
C ILE A 67 4.98 -22.32 -26.15
N ALA A 68 4.98 -21.13 -26.74
CA ALA A 68 4.82 -20.96 -28.18
C ALA A 68 6.07 -21.36 -28.99
N GLY A 69 7.26 -21.33 -28.36
CA GLY A 69 8.53 -21.62 -29.00
C GLY A 69 9.19 -22.90 -28.45
N PRO A 70 10.23 -22.78 -27.61
CA PRO A 70 11.11 -23.90 -27.24
C PRO A 70 10.41 -25.03 -26.48
N ALA A 71 9.29 -24.78 -25.81
CA ALA A 71 8.52 -25.78 -25.06
C ALA A 71 7.24 -26.24 -25.79
N LYS A 72 7.09 -25.92 -27.08
CA LYS A 72 5.86 -26.22 -27.85
C LYS A 72 5.48 -27.69 -27.91
N ASP A 73 6.47 -28.59 -27.87
CA ASP A 73 6.24 -30.04 -27.94
C ASP A 73 6.57 -30.74 -26.60
N ASP A 74 6.82 -29.99 -25.53
CA ASP A 74 7.07 -30.51 -24.18
C ASP A 74 5.88 -30.25 -23.27
N ALA A 75 4.98 -31.24 -23.19
CA ALA A 75 3.78 -31.17 -22.35
C ALA A 75 4.08 -30.97 -20.86
N THR A 76 5.21 -31.48 -20.36
CA THR A 76 5.58 -31.35 -18.95
C THR A 76 6.03 -29.92 -18.64
N ALA A 77 6.85 -29.35 -19.51
CA ALA A 77 7.25 -27.94 -19.40
C ALA A 77 6.06 -27.00 -19.53
N GLN A 78 5.13 -27.26 -20.46
CA GLN A 78 3.90 -26.47 -20.63
C GLN A 78 3.05 -26.45 -19.37
N GLN A 79 2.78 -27.62 -18.77
CA GLN A 79 2.00 -27.70 -17.54
C GLN A 79 2.65 -26.90 -16.41
N LYS A 80 3.98 -26.98 -16.28
CA LYS A 80 4.73 -26.18 -15.30
C LYS A 80 4.58 -24.68 -15.55
N PHE A 81 4.75 -24.23 -16.79
CA PHE A 81 4.61 -22.82 -17.13
C PHE A 81 3.19 -22.29 -16.93
N ILE A 82 2.17 -23.06 -17.31
CA ILE A 82 0.75 -22.71 -17.06
C ILE A 82 0.50 -22.52 -15.57
N LYS A 83 1.02 -23.43 -14.73
CA LYS A 83 0.89 -23.31 -13.27
C LYS A 83 1.53 -22.02 -12.75
N ILE A 84 2.75 -21.70 -13.19
CA ILE A 84 3.44 -20.48 -12.74
C ILE A 84 2.68 -19.23 -13.23
N MET A 85 2.20 -19.21 -14.47
CA MET A 85 1.39 -18.10 -14.98
C MET A 85 0.12 -17.88 -14.16
N GLN A 86 -0.54 -18.96 -13.72
CA GLN A 86 -1.70 -18.87 -12.84
C GLN A 86 -1.34 -18.28 -11.48
N GLU A 87 -0.22 -18.69 -10.88
CA GLU A 87 0.28 -18.12 -9.62
C GLU A 87 0.60 -16.62 -9.76
N GLU A 88 1.25 -16.20 -10.85
CA GLU A 88 1.52 -14.78 -11.12
C GLU A 88 0.25 -13.97 -11.38
N SER A 89 -0.75 -14.57 -12.04
CA SER A 89 -2.07 -13.93 -12.25
C SER A 89 -2.79 -13.70 -10.92
N ASN A 90 -2.78 -14.70 -10.03
CA ASN A 90 -3.41 -14.58 -8.71
C ASN A 90 -2.72 -13.50 -7.87
N LYS A 91 -1.39 -13.40 -7.91
CA LYS A 91 -0.66 -12.31 -7.23
C LYS A 91 -1.06 -10.93 -7.72
N MET A 92 -1.31 -10.78 -9.03
CA MET A 92 -1.81 -9.52 -9.59
C MET A 92 -3.24 -9.22 -9.13
N GLU A 93 -4.08 -10.24 -9.04
CA GLU A 93 -5.44 -10.12 -8.50
C GLU A 93 -5.44 -9.65 -7.05
N ASP A 94 -4.66 -10.30 -6.18
CA ASP A 94 -4.51 -9.93 -4.78
C ASP A 94 -4.05 -8.46 -4.63
N LEU A 95 -3.05 -8.05 -5.43
CA LEU A 95 -2.56 -6.67 -5.43
C LEU A 95 -3.66 -5.69 -5.86
N ILE A 96 -4.47 -6.03 -6.86
CA ILE A 96 -5.58 -5.18 -7.30
C ILE A 96 -6.65 -5.09 -6.21
N GLU A 97 -6.98 -6.18 -5.54
CA GLU A 97 -7.94 -6.19 -4.42
C GLU A 97 -7.48 -5.30 -3.27
N ASP A 98 -6.19 -5.35 -2.92
CA ASP A 98 -5.59 -4.48 -1.91
C ASP A 98 -5.73 -2.99 -2.29
N LEU A 99 -5.48 -2.65 -3.56
CA LEU A 99 -5.65 -1.28 -4.05
C LEU A 99 -7.09 -0.80 -4.00
N MET A 100 -8.03 -1.67 -4.37
CA MET A 100 -9.46 -1.37 -4.31
C MET A 100 -9.92 -1.19 -2.86
N SER A 101 -9.40 -2.00 -1.94
CA SER A 101 -9.68 -1.89 -0.51
C SER A 101 -9.13 -0.58 0.07
N LEU A 102 -7.89 -0.22 -0.26
CA LEU A 102 -7.30 1.06 0.14
C LEU A 102 -8.11 2.26 -0.39
N SER A 103 -8.51 2.22 -1.66
CA SER A 103 -9.31 3.28 -2.28
C SER A 103 -10.66 3.47 -1.56
N ARG A 104 -11.31 2.37 -1.16
CA ARG A 104 -12.55 2.42 -0.37
C ARG A 104 -12.30 3.06 1.00
N ILE A 105 -11.23 2.67 1.70
CA ILE A 105 -10.86 3.24 3.00
C ILE A 105 -10.63 4.75 2.87
N GLU A 106 -9.86 5.21 1.88
CA GLU A 106 -9.64 6.64 1.65
C GLU A 106 -10.95 7.40 1.37
N SER A 107 -11.86 6.80 0.58
CA SER A 107 -13.16 7.41 0.28
C SER A 107 -14.08 7.51 1.49
N GLN A 108 -13.97 6.57 2.43
CA GLN A 108 -14.82 6.49 3.64
C GLN A 108 -14.15 7.07 4.89
N ALA A 109 -12.91 7.57 4.80
CA ALA A 109 -12.11 8.04 5.94
C ALA A 109 -12.77 9.14 6.80
N HIS A 110 -13.82 9.80 6.29
CA HIS A 110 -14.57 10.84 7.00
C HIS A 110 -15.86 10.33 7.67
N ILE A 111 -16.18 9.05 7.55
CA ILE A 111 -17.39 8.44 8.13
C ILE A 111 -16.99 7.72 9.41
N GLN A 112 -17.28 8.33 10.56
CA GLN A 112 -17.11 7.65 11.85
C GLN A 112 -18.18 6.56 12.01
N PRO A 113 -17.80 5.31 12.31
CA PRO A 113 -18.76 4.28 12.70
C PRO A 113 -19.51 4.73 13.95
N LYS A 114 -20.84 4.69 13.93
CA LYS A 114 -21.70 5.11 15.05
C LYS A 114 -22.26 3.94 15.85
N ASP A 115 -22.10 2.72 15.34
CA ASP A 115 -22.69 1.53 15.93
C ASP A 115 -21.79 0.95 17.02
N LYS A 116 -22.42 0.47 18.10
CA LYS A 116 -21.74 -0.32 19.12
C LYS A 116 -21.43 -1.69 18.53
N VAL A 117 -20.16 -2.07 18.55
CA VAL A 117 -19.68 -3.39 18.13
C VAL A 117 -19.27 -4.21 19.34
N ASP A 118 -19.61 -5.50 19.32
CA ASP A 118 -19.17 -6.47 20.30
C ASP A 118 -17.76 -6.95 19.94
N ILE A 119 -16.78 -6.54 20.75
CA ILE A 119 -15.36 -6.86 20.53
C ILE A 119 -15.10 -8.36 20.76
N GLU A 120 -15.86 -9.03 21.63
CA GLU A 120 -15.69 -10.44 21.95
C GLU A 120 -16.01 -11.32 20.73
N ILE A 121 -17.09 -10.99 20.02
CA ILE A 121 -17.48 -11.69 18.79
C ILE A 121 -16.41 -11.51 17.70
N ILE A 122 -15.88 -10.30 17.55
CA ILE A 122 -14.83 -10.01 16.55
C ILE A 122 -13.55 -10.79 16.88
N LEU A 123 -13.13 -10.80 18.15
CA LEU A 123 -11.95 -11.54 18.60
C LEU A 123 -12.09 -13.04 18.36
N ASN A 124 -13.24 -13.63 18.70
CA ASN A 124 -13.47 -15.06 18.50
C ASN A 124 -13.42 -15.43 17.01
N ASN A 125 -14.02 -14.62 16.14
CA ASN A 125 -13.97 -14.83 14.69
C ASN A 125 -12.55 -14.69 14.13
N LEU A 126 -11.76 -13.73 14.63
CA LEU A 126 -10.37 -13.56 14.26
C LEU A 126 -9.53 -14.77 14.67
N ILE A 127 -9.69 -15.25 15.90
CA ILE A 127 -8.97 -16.43 16.41
C ILE A 127 -9.30 -17.66 15.57
N GLU A 128 -10.58 -17.92 15.30
CA GLU A 128 -10.99 -19.09 14.51
C GLU A 128 -10.44 -19.03 13.07
N THR A 129 -10.50 -17.86 12.43
CA THR A 129 -9.97 -17.67 11.07
C THR A 129 -8.45 -17.83 11.04
N THR A 130 -7.75 -17.29 12.04
CA THR A 130 -6.27 -17.38 12.12
C THR A 130 -5.81 -18.81 12.37
N ILE A 131 -6.50 -19.58 13.22
CA ILE A 131 -6.21 -21.00 13.46
C ILE A 131 -6.37 -21.81 12.16
N LYS A 132 -7.46 -21.61 11.41
CA LYS A 132 -7.67 -22.29 10.12
C LYS A 132 -6.59 -21.97 9.08
N LEU A 133 -6.07 -20.75 9.08
CA LEU A 133 -4.97 -20.35 8.19
C LEU A 133 -3.62 -20.95 8.63
N ALA A 134 -3.37 -21.04 9.93
CA ALA A 134 -2.17 -21.65 10.50
C ALA A 134 -2.14 -23.18 10.32
N GLU A 135 -3.30 -23.85 10.29
CA GLU A 135 -3.40 -25.27 9.95
C GLU A 135 -3.11 -25.53 8.46
N LYS A 136 -3.36 -24.53 7.59
CA LYS A 136 -3.19 -24.64 6.13
C LYS A 136 -1.78 -24.27 5.66
N ASN A 137 -1.10 -23.36 6.36
CA ASN A 137 0.28 -22.95 6.11
C ASN A 137 1.12 -23.31 7.34
N ILE A 138 2.08 -24.23 7.21
CA ILE A 138 3.03 -24.65 8.27
C ILE A 138 3.99 -23.48 8.61
N LEU A 139 3.44 -22.36 9.05
CA LEU A 139 4.15 -21.20 9.56
C LEU A 139 3.76 -21.10 11.01
N ALA A 140 4.72 -21.36 11.89
CA ALA A 140 4.60 -21.15 13.32
C ALA A 140 4.28 -19.67 13.58
N LEU A 141 2.99 -19.31 13.62
CA LEU A 141 2.56 -18.05 14.17
C LEU A 141 2.82 -18.13 15.68
N ASN A 142 3.97 -17.61 16.11
CA ASN A 142 4.14 -17.12 17.46
C ASN A 142 3.20 -15.91 17.62
N LEU A 143 1.91 -16.20 17.82
CA LEU A 143 0.94 -15.18 18.20
C LEU A 143 1.28 -14.77 19.62
N ILE A 144 1.99 -13.66 19.70
CA ILE A 144 2.16 -12.84 20.88
C ILE A 144 0.77 -12.32 21.27
N VAL A 145 -0.03 -13.18 21.93
CA VAL A 145 -1.17 -12.78 22.77
C VAL A 145 -0.57 -12.30 24.10
N ILE A 146 0.29 -11.29 24.03
CA ILE A 146 0.92 -10.69 25.20
C ILE A 146 -0.13 -9.74 25.83
N THR A 147 -0.65 -10.19 26.97
CA THR A 147 -0.91 -9.37 28.17
C THR A 147 -2.28 -8.72 28.39
N ILE A 148 -3.20 -8.62 27.43
CA ILE A 148 -4.50 -7.93 27.72
C ILE A 148 -5.43 -8.74 28.67
N ILE A 149 -5.27 -10.07 28.76
CA ILE A 149 -6.19 -10.93 29.55
C ILE A 149 -5.82 -11.01 31.05
N ILE A 150 -4.63 -10.56 31.49
CA ILE A 150 -4.17 -10.77 32.88
C ILE A 150 -4.45 -9.56 33.82
N MET A 151 -5.06 -8.47 33.35
CA MET A 151 -5.34 -7.27 34.17
C MET A 151 -6.82 -6.96 34.42
N SER A 152 -7.69 -7.98 34.42
CA SER A 152 -9.07 -7.87 34.93
C SER A 152 -9.32 -8.87 36.04
#